data_AF-A0A0M0KAH8-F1
#
_entry.id   AF-A0A0M0KAH8-F1
#
_cell.length_a   1.000
_cell.length_b   1.000
_cell.length_c   1.000
_cell.angle_alpha   90.00
_cell.angle_beta   90.00
_cell.angle_gamma   90.00
#
_symmetry.space_group_name_H-M   'P 1'
#
loop_
_entity.id
_entity.type
_entity.pdbx_description
1 polymer ?
#
loop_
_entity_poly.entity_id
_entity_poly.type
_entity_poly.pdbx_seq_one_letter_code
_entity_poly.pdbx_strand_id
1 'polypeptide(L)'
;MDSHRLYVWAERQGVGKGEALAQAVGHQYFEKAQALSDRAMLCGCAAVVGLDAEAARQYLESDAGYDVVEQEVQDNLRLGIHSIPVFIFRSAGLEAVVHGSADVERFGQVLDEMLAAAAAKGEEAPKQEL
;
A
#
# COMPACT_ATOMS: atom_id res chain seq x y z
N MET A 1 11.79 -7.11 1.58
CA MET A 1 12.36 -6.58 0.32
C MET A 1 11.67 -7.20 -0.89
N ASP A 2 11.83 -8.51 -1.14
CA ASP A 2 11.24 -9.16 -2.34
C ASP A 2 9.71 -9.01 -2.46
N SER A 3 8.95 -9.12 -1.37
CA SER A 3 7.50 -8.88 -1.39
C SER A 3 7.11 -7.46 -1.85
N HIS A 4 7.82 -6.43 -1.36
CA HIS A 4 7.61 -5.04 -1.76
C HIS A 4 8.03 -4.79 -3.22
N ARG A 5 9.16 -5.36 -3.64
CA ARG A 5 9.61 -5.29 -5.04
C ARG A 5 8.55 -5.89 -5.97
N LEU A 6 8.00 -7.05 -5.61
CA LEU A 6 6.98 -7.71 -6.42
C LEU A 6 5.67 -6.93 -6.44
N TYR A 7 5.29 -6.28 -5.33
CA TYR A 7 4.15 -5.36 -5.28
C TYR A 7 4.28 -4.23 -6.32
N VAL A 8 5.40 -3.51 -6.30
CA VAL A 8 5.67 -2.40 -7.25
C VAL A 8 5.73 -2.91 -8.69
N TRP A 9 6.27 -4.10 -8.91
CA TRP A 9 6.24 -4.74 -10.23
C TRP A 9 4.81 -5.06 -10.68
N ALA A 10 3.97 -5.59 -9.79
CA ALA A 10 2.59 -5.94 -10.11
C ALA A 10 1.74 -4.72 -10.44
N GLU A 11 1.94 -3.58 -9.77
CA GLU A 11 1.26 -2.32 -10.13
C GLU A 11 1.50 -1.91 -11.59
N ARG A 12 2.67 -2.25 -12.16
CA ARG A 12 3.00 -1.97 -13.57
C ARG A 12 2.35 -2.92 -14.55
N GLN A 13 1.75 -4.02 -14.08
CA GLN A 13 1.10 -5.04 -14.93
C GLN A 13 -0.38 -4.75 -15.18
N GLY A 14 -0.97 -3.80 -14.45
CA GLY A 14 -2.35 -3.38 -14.67
C GLY A 14 -3.02 -2.80 -13.42
N VAL A 15 -4.13 -2.10 -13.64
CA VAL A 15 -4.93 -1.51 -12.56
C VAL A 15 -5.38 -2.60 -11.58
N GLY A 16 -5.17 -2.36 -10.28
CA GLY A 16 -5.56 -3.27 -9.20
C GLY A 16 -4.68 -4.50 -9.01
N LYS A 17 -3.66 -4.72 -9.85
CA LYS A 17 -2.79 -5.90 -9.74
C LYS A 17 -1.90 -5.89 -8.50
N GLY A 18 -1.39 -4.72 -8.10
CA GLY A 18 -0.65 -4.55 -6.85
C GLY A 18 -1.50 -4.92 -5.63
N GLU A 19 -2.71 -4.38 -5.55
CA GLU A 19 -3.64 -4.66 -4.45
C GLU A 19 -4.05 -6.14 -4.38
N ALA A 20 -4.43 -6.73 -5.52
CA ALA A 20 -4.75 -8.15 -5.58
C ALA A 20 -3.57 -9.01 -5.11
N LEU A 21 -2.34 -8.67 -5.54
CA LEU A 21 -1.13 -9.37 -5.10
C LEU A 21 -0.90 -9.19 -3.59
N ALA A 22 -1.05 -7.98 -3.06
CA ALA A 22 -0.89 -7.70 -1.64
C ALA A 22 -1.88 -8.52 -0.79
N GLN A 23 -3.12 -8.67 -1.24
CA GLN A 23 -4.13 -9.52 -0.59
C GLN A 23 -3.72 -11.00 -0.63
N ALA A 24 -3.28 -11.51 -1.79
CA ALA A 24 -2.85 -12.90 -1.93
C ALA A 24 -1.62 -13.22 -1.05
N VAL A 25 -0.61 -12.34 -1.05
CA VAL A 25 0.59 -12.46 -0.20
C VAL A 25 0.21 -12.33 1.27
N GLY A 26 -0.67 -11.38 1.62
CA GLY A 26 -1.19 -11.18 2.96
C GLY A 26 -1.86 -12.43 3.52
N HIS A 27 -2.70 -13.11 2.72
CA HIS A 27 -3.31 -14.39 3.11
C HIS A 27 -2.24 -15.46 3.43
N GLN A 28 -1.23 -15.61 2.57
CA GLN A 28 -0.14 -16.57 2.82
C GLN A 28 0.68 -16.24 4.06
N TYR A 29 0.97 -14.96 4.30
CA TYR A 29 1.77 -14.53 5.43
C TYR A 29 0.99 -14.59 6.75
N PHE A 30 -0.13 -13.87 6.84
CA PHE A 30 -0.87 -13.68 8.09
C PHE A 30 -1.68 -14.91 8.48
N GLU A 31 -2.27 -15.63 7.52
CA GLU A 31 -3.14 -16.77 7.83
C GLU A 31 -2.45 -18.13 7.68
N LYS A 32 -1.44 -18.24 6.81
CA LYS A 32 -0.72 -19.49 6.54
C LYS A 32 0.72 -19.51 7.04
N ALA A 33 1.16 -18.45 7.72
CA ALA A 33 2.50 -18.32 8.30
C ALA A 33 3.66 -18.60 7.31
N GLN A 34 3.46 -18.30 6.03
CA GLN A 34 4.51 -18.42 5.01
C GLN A 34 5.49 -17.25 5.09
N ALA A 35 6.73 -17.42 4.63
CA ALA A 35 7.74 -16.36 4.69
C ALA A 35 7.63 -15.36 3.53
N LEU A 36 7.68 -14.05 3.82
CA LEU A 36 7.69 -12.99 2.78
C LEU A 36 8.96 -12.97 1.92
N SER A 37 9.99 -13.73 2.29
CA SER A 37 11.21 -13.94 1.51
C SER A 37 11.16 -15.18 0.62
N ASP A 38 10.11 -16.00 0.71
CA ASP A 38 9.96 -17.19 -0.13
C ASP A 38 9.49 -16.78 -1.53
N ARG A 39 10.43 -16.78 -2.48
CA ARG A 39 10.16 -16.43 -3.88
C ARG A 39 9.19 -17.39 -4.55
N ALA A 40 9.17 -18.67 -4.20
CA ALA A 40 8.24 -19.62 -4.79
C ALA A 40 6.81 -19.30 -4.35
N MET A 41 6.60 -18.99 -3.07
CA MET A 41 5.31 -18.51 -2.55
C MET A 41 4.88 -17.22 -3.23
N LEU A 42 5.79 -16.24 -3.37
CA LEU A 42 5.50 -14.97 -4.04
C LEU A 42 5.13 -15.14 -5.52
N CYS A 43 5.85 -15.98 -6.27
CA CYS A 43 5.52 -16.29 -7.67
C CYS A 43 4.17 -17.03 -7.78
N GLY A 44 3.86 -17.90 -6.81
CA GLY A 44 2.55 -18.54 -6.72
C GLY A 44 1.43 -17.52 -6.50
N CYS A 45 1.64 -16.53 -5.64
CA CYS A 45 0.68 -15.43 -5.45
C CYS A 45 0.49 -14.61 -6.73
N ALA A 46 1.55 -14.35 -7.49
CA ALA A 46 1.46 -13.69 -8.80
C ALA A 46 0.56 -14.48 -9.76
N ALA A 47 0.72 -15.81 -9.83
CA ALA A 47 -0.13 -16.68 -10.64
C ALA A 47 -1.61 -16.59 -10.24
N VAL A 48 -1.90 -16.63 -8.94
CA VAL A 48 -3.27 -16.57 -8.39
C VAL A 48 -4.00 -15.29 -8.83
N VAL A 49 -3.28 -14.17 -8.91
CA VAL A 49 -3.85 -12.88 -9.32
C VAL A 49 -3.79 -12.64 -10.83
N GLY A 50 -3.49 -13.69 -11.61
CA GLY A 50 -3.46 -13.66 -13.07
C GLY A 50 -2.27 -12.91 -13.66
N LEU A 51 -1.13 -12.89 -12.95
CA LEU A 51 0.16 -12.43 -13.47
C LEU A 51 1.02 -13.63 -13.87
N ASP A 52 1.99 -13.39 -14.76
CA ASP A 52 2.93 -14.43 -15.18
C ASP A 52 3.92 -14.76 -14.05
N ALA A 53 3.83 -15.98 -13.52
CA ALA A 53 4.67 -16.48 -12.44
C ALA A 53 6.16 -16.58 -12.83
N GLU A 54 6.42 -16.88 -14.10
CA GLU A 54 7.78 -17.00 -14.63
C GLU A 54 8.40 -15.62 -14.83
N ALA A 55 7.62 -14.64 -15.31
CA ALA A 55 8.05 -13.24 -15.34
C ALA A 55 8.31 -12.68 -13.93
N ALA A 56 7.46 -13.01 -12.95
CA ALA A 56 7.66 -12.65 -11.54
C ALA A 56 8.95 -13.26 -10.99
N ARG A 57 9.22 -14.53 -11.30
CA ARG A 57 10.45 -15.23 -10.91
C ARG A 57 11.69 -14.53 -11.48
N GLN A 58 11.70 -14.28 -12.79
CA GLN A 58 12.80 -13.58 -13.47
C GLN A 58 13.03 -12.18 -12.88
N TYR A 59 11.97 -11.46 -12.57
CA TYR A 59 12.06 -10.15 -11.93
C TYR A 59 12.71 -10.25 -10.54
N LEU A 60 12.26 -11.18 -9.69
CA LEU A 60 12.78 -11.39 -8.34
C LEU A 60 14.24 -11.89 -8.32
N GLU A 61 14.65 -12.62 -9.35
CA GLU A 61 16.03 -13.08 -9.53
C GLU A 61 17.00 -11.96 -9.96
N SER A 62 16.48 -10.90 -10.57
CA SER A 62 17.25 -9.71 -10.91
C SER A 62 17.37 -8.73 -9.72
N ASP A 63 18.16 -7.67 -9.92
CA ASP A 63 18.26 -6.54 -8.98
C ASP A 63 17.21 -5.44 -9.23
N ALA A 64 16.27 -5.65 -10.16
CA ALA A 64 15.30 -4.62 -10.52
C ALA A 64 14.42 -4.21 -9.33
N GLY A 65 14.25 -2.90 -9.11
CA GLY A 65 13.35 -2.34 -8.11
C GLY A 65 13.86 -2.35 -6.67
N TYR A 66 15.08 -2.84 -6.40
CA TYR A 66 15.70 -2.66 -5.07
C TYR A 66 15.88 -1.19 -4.72
N ASP A 67 16.42 -0.42 -5.66
CA ASP A 67 16.62 1.02 -5.58
C ASP A 67 15.31 1.77 -5.33
N VAL A 68 14.24 1.37 -6.02
CA VAL A 68 12.90 1.96 -5.86
C VAL A 68 12.39 1.74 -4.43
N VAL A 69 12.38 0.49 -3.95
CA VAL A 69 11.85 0.17 -2.62
C VAL A 69 12.73 0.77 -1.52
N GLU A 70 14.05 0.77 -1.68
CA GLU A 70 14.95 1.37 -0.71
C GLU A 70 14.75 2.89 -0.64
N GLN A 71 14.62 3.56 -1.78
CA GLN A 71 14.33 4.98 -1.82
C GLN A 71 12.98 5.32 -1.15
N GLU A 72 11.92 4.54 -1.40
CA GLU A 72 10.63 4.71 -0.74
C GLU A 72 10.72 4.59 0.80
N VAL A 73 11.50 3.62 1.29
CA VAL A 73 11.76 3.48 2.74
C VAL A 73 12.50 4.71 3.27
N GLN A 74 13.54 5.19 2.57
CA GLN A 74 14.28 6.38 2.99
C GLN A 74 13.41 7.64 2.97
N ASP A 75 12.54 7.79 1.98
CA ASP A 75 11.62 8.92 1.88
C ASP A 75 10.60 8.90 3.02
N ASN A 76 10.04 7.74 3.34
CA ASN A 76 9.15 7.58 4.51
C ASN A 76 9.86 7.95 5.82
N LEU A 77 11.12 7.50 6.00
CA LEU A 77 11.91 7.85 7.19
C LEU A 77 12.19 9.36 7.27
N ARG A 78 12.45 10.03 6.14
CA ARG A 78 12.63 11.49 6.09
C ARG A 78 11.34 12.26 6.42
N LEU A 79 10.18 11.65 6.14
CA LEU A 79 8.87 12.16 6.54
C LEU A 79 8.54 11.88 8.02
N GLY A 80 9.46 11.28 8.79
CA GLY A 80 9.24 10.95 10.20
C GLY A 80 8.36 9.72 10.42
N ILE A 81 8.13 8.91 9.38
CA ILE A 81 7.33 7.68 9.46
C ILE A 81 8.23 6.55 9.97
N HIS A 82 8.05 6.20 11.25
CA HIS A 82 8.84 5.17 11.94
C HIS A 82 8.04 3.91 12.29
N SER A 83 6.77 3.85 11.91
CA SER A 83 5.89 2.70 12.15
C SER A 83 4.86 2.58 11.03
N ILE A 84 4.21 1.43 10.94
CA ILE A 84 3.11 1.17 10.01
C ILE A 84 1.94 0.52 10.77
N PRO A 85 0.69 0.69 10.30
CA PRO A 85 0.28 1.60 9.22
C PRO A 85 0.34 3.08 9.65
N VAL A 86 0.43 3.99 8.68
CA VAL A 86 0.27 5.44 8.88
C VAL A 86 -0.65 5.97 7.79
N PHE A 87 -1.67 6.72 8.21
CA PHE A 87 -2.65 7.35 7.33
C PHE A 87 -2.45 8.86 7.39
N ILE A 88 -2.29 9.50 6.23
CA ILE A 88 -2.14 10.95 6.11
C ILE A 88 -3.35 11.48 5.36
N PHE A 89 -4.13 12.33 6.02
CA PHE A 89 -5.32 12.98 5.50
C PHE A 89 -4.99 14.42 5.13
N ARG A 90 -5.37 14.85 3.92
CA ARG A 90 -5.20 16.23 3.45
C ARG A 90 -6.47 16.72 2.79
N SER A 91 -7.03 17.82 3.29
CA SER A 91 -8.21 18.46 2.71
C SER A 91 -8.23 19.93 3.07
N ALA A 92 -8.56 20.82 2.12
CA ALA A 92 -8.70 22.26 2.37
C ALA A 92 -7.55 22.91 3.15
N GLY A 93 -6.31 22.44 2.98
CA GLY A 93 -5.13 22.93 3.70
C GLY A 93 -5.01 22.49 5.16
N LEU A 94 -5.89 21.60 5.63
CA LEU A 94 -5.74 20.84 6.86
C LEU A 94 -4.97 19.55 6.56
N GLU A 95 -4.06 19.18 7.46
CA GLU A 95 -3.36 17.90 7.44
C GLU A 95 -3.55 17.20 8.79
N ALA A 96 -3.94 15.92 8.76
CA ALA A 96 -3.98 15.08 9.95
C ALA A 96 -3.25 13.77 9.69
N VAL A 97 -2.53 13.29 10.70
CA VAL A 97 -1.79 12.03 10.65
C VAL A 97 -2.36 11.10 11.72
N VAL A 98 -2.69 9.87 11.31
CA VAL A 98 -3.15 8.81 12.19
C VAL A 98 -2.12 7.68 12.13
N HIS A 99 -1.47 7.40 13.26
CA HIS A 99 -0.50 6.33 13.40
C HIS A 99 -1.14 5.05 13.91
N GLY A 100 -0.70 3.91 13.37
CA GLY A 100 -1.12 2.59 13.79
C GLY A 100 -2.56 2.26 13.41
N SER A 101 -3.09 1.23 14.07
CA SER A 101 -4.48 0.79 13.96
C SER A 101 -5.36 1.57 14.94
N ALA A 102 -5.53 2.87 14.72
CA ALA A 102 -6.45 3.67 15.52
C ALA A 102 -7.89 3.11 15.43
N ASP A 103 -8.71 3.44 16.43
CA ASP A 103 -10.11 3.01 16.47
C ASP A 103 -10.97 3.74 15.42
N VAL A 104 -12.14 3.18 15.13
CA VAL A 104 -13.06 3.70 14.09
C VAL A 104 -13.49 5.13 14.44
N GLU A 105 -13.64 5.42 15.72
CA GLU A 105 -13.96 6.73 16.27
C GLU A 105 -12.90 7.77 15.89
N ARG A 106 -11.61 7.45 16.02
CA ARG A 106 -10.53 8.36 15.64
C ARG A 106 -10.55 8.65 14.14
N PHE A 107 -10.77 7.63 13.32
CA PHE A 107 -10.91 7.84 11.87
C PHE A 107 -12.13 8.70 11.53
N GLY A 108 -13.27 8.46 12.17
CA GLY A 108 -14.48 9.26 11.99
C GLY A 108 -14.27 10.74 12.33
N GLN A 109 -13.64 11.03 13.47
CA GLN A 109 -13.32 12.40 13.87
C GLN A 109 -12.46 13.13 12.84
N VAL A 110 -11.40 12.46 12.35
CA VAL A 110 -10.51 13.06 11.34
C VAL A 110 -11.28 13.35 10.05
N LEU A 111 -12.14 12.43 9.60
CA LEU A 111 -12.95 12.65 8.41
C LEU A 111 -13.94 13.82 8.58
N ASP A 112 -14.59 13.93 9.73
CA ASP A 112 -15.50 15.05 10.04
C ASP A 112 -14.76 16.40 10.03
N GLU A 113 -13.55 16.46 10.62
CA GLU A 113 -12.68 17.64 10.58
C GLU A 113 -12.30 18.03 9.14
N MET A 114 -11.93 17.05 8.31
CA MET A 114 -11.58 17.27 6.90
C MET A 114 -12.78 17.80 6.10
N LEU A 115 -13.96 17.21 6.28
CA LEU A 115 -15.18 17.64 5.60
C LEU A 115 -15.61 19.06 6.01
N ALA A 116 -15.50 19.39 7.30
CA ALA A 116 -15.80 20.73 7.79
C ALA A 116 -14.84 21.79 7.19
N ALA A 117 -13.55 21.46 7.08
CA ALA A 117 -12.55 22.33 6.47
C ALA A 117 -12.83 22.57 4.96
N ALA A 118 -13.18 21.51 4.22
CA ALA A 118 -13.58 21.60 2.80
C ALA A 118 -14.80 22.49 2.60
N ALA A 119 -15.85 22.28 3.41
CA ALA A 119 -17.07 23.08 3.34
C ALA A 119 -16.80 24.57 3.62
N ALA A 120 -15.95 24.89 4.60
CA ALA A 120 -15.60 26.27 4.94
C ALA A 120 -14.81 26.99 3.82
N LYS A 121 -14.10 26.24 2.95
CA LYS A 121 -13.39 26.79 1.78
C LYS A 121 -14.20 26.80 0.49
N GLY A 122 -15.44 26.31 0.51
CA GLY A 122 -16.26 26.19 -0.69
C GLY A 122 -15.77 25.12 -1.66
N GLU A 123 -14.99 24.15 -1.18
CA GLU A 123 -14.62 22.96 -1.95
C GLU A 123 -15.82 22.00 -1.94
N GLU A 124 -16.34 21.62 -3.12
CA GLU A 124 -17.41 20.62 -3.20
C GLU A 124 -16.90 19.27 -2.69
N ALA A 125 -17.71 18.60 -1.87
CA ALA A 125 -17.41 17.24 -1.42
C ALA A 125 -17.25 16.30 -2.64
N PRO A 126 -16.30 15.35 -2.62
CA PRO A 126 -16.19 14.37 -3.68
C PRO A 126 -17.53 13.67 -3.87
N LYS A 127 -18.07 13.71 -5.09
CA LYS A 127 -19.30 12.99 -5.42
C LYS A 127 -19.04 11.51 -5.19
N GLN A 128 -19.85 10.87 -4.34
CA GLN A 128 -19.84 9.42 -4.18
C GLN A 128 -20.28 8.79 -5.50
N GLU A 129 -19.33 8.23 -6.26
CA GLU A 129 -19.65 7.29 -7.34
C GLU A 129 -19.72 5.89 -6.71
N LEU A 130 -20.93 5.31 -6.71
CA LEU A 130 -21.26 3.93 -6.33
C LEU A 130 -21.15 3.01 -7.55
#